data_AF-A0A0G1K274-F1
#
_entry.id   AF-A0A0G1K274-F1
#
_cell.length_a   1.000
_cell.length_b   1.000
_cell.length_c   1.000
_cell.angle_alpha   90.00
_cell.angle_beta   90.00
_cell.angle_gamma   90.00
#
_symmetry.space_group_name_H-M   'P 1'
#
loop_
_entity.id
_entity.type
_entity.pdbx_description
1 polymer ?
#
loop_
_entity_poly.entity_id
_entity_poly.type
_entity_poly.pdbx_seq_one_letter_code
_entity_poly.pdbx_strand_id
1 'polypeptide(L)'
;MKKLWVLPLLTVFFILFSSPLHAVINIVNDISDTPWGSFSSLGDFISTLLPNIYILSGIIMFAIFFSGGFMIISGGTTGDAKKSQQGKEAATWATIGFLVIFASYWILQIIKAITGVDIIHPNI
;
A
#
# COMPACT_ATOMS: atom_id res chain seq x y z
N MET A 1 19.96 4.35 24.56
CA MET A 1 19.46 2.98 24.33
C MET A 1 17.93 2.95 24.17
N LYS A 2 17.33 3.60 23.15
CA LYS A 2 15.86 3.74 23.05
C LYS A 2 15.24 3.53 21.64
N LYS A 3 15.97 2.94 20.69
CA LYS A 3 15.48 2.73 19.31
C LYS A 3 15.68 1.32 18.74
N LEU A 4 16.05 0.33 19.57
CA LEU A 4 16.21 -1.07 19.13
C LEU A 4 14.88 -1.80 18.87
N TRP A 5 13.76 -1.30 19.41
CA TRP A 5 12.45 -1.97 19.26
C TRP A 5 11.80 -1.76 17.88
N VAL A 6 12.29 -0.81 17.08
CA VAL A 6 11.75 -0.54 15.73
C VAL A 6 12.41 -1.43 14.67
N LEU A 7 13.59 -1.99 14.96
CA LEU A 7 14.32 -2.88 14.05
C LEU A 7 13.51 -4.13 13.61
N PRO A 8 12.84 -4.89 14.51
CA PRO A 8 12.09 -6.07 14.10
C PRO A 8 10.87 -5.73 13.23
N LEU A 9 10.24 -4.57 13.43
CA LEU A 9 9.13 -4.12 12.58
C LEU A 9 9.62 -3.77 11.16
N LEU A 10 10.81 -3.17 11.04
CA LEU A 10 11.43 -2.86 9.74
C LEU A 10 11.86 -4.13 8.99
N THR A 11 12.39 -5.14 9.70
CA THR A 11 12.81 -6.40 9.07
C THR A 11 11.62 -7.26 8.65
N VAL A 12 10.54 -7.30 9.45
CA VAL A 12 9.30 -7.99 9.07
C VAL A 12 8.64 -7.31 7.87
N PHE A 13 8.66 -5.98 7.79
CA PHE A 13 8.21 -5.25 6.60
C PHE A 13 9.00 -5.67 5.35
N PHE A 14 10.33 -5.83 5.46
CA PHE A 14 11.17 -6.23 4.33
C PHE A 14 10.93 -7.68 3.89
N ILE A 15 10.68 -8.60 4.84
CA ILE A 15 10.40 -10.02 4.55
C ILE A 15 9.01 -10.22 3.95
N LEU A 16 8.01 -9.44 4.37
CA LEU A 16 6.65 -9.54 3.83
C LEU A 16 6.49 -8.87 2.45
N PHE A 17 7.44 -8.04 2.03
CA PHE A 17 7.42 -7.34 0.75
C PHE A 17 8.42 -7.88 -0.28
N SER A 18 9.27 -8.83 0.13
CA SER A 18 10.15 -9.55 -0.78
C SER A 18 9.45 -10.81 -1.28
N SER A 19 8.73 -10.69 -2.39
CA SER A 19 8.19 -11.86 -3.10
C SER A 19 9.34 -12.78 -3.56
N PRO A 20 9.25 -14.11 -3.36
CA PRO A 20 10.23 -15.05 -3.87
C PRO A 20 10.14 -15.08 -5.40
N LEU A 21 11.29 -14.87 -6.03
CA LEU A 21 11.48 -14.90 -7.46
C LEU A 21 11.43 -16.36 -7.95
N HIS A 22 10.51 -16.69 -8.86
CA HIS A 22 10.49 -17.99 -9.55
C HIS A 22 11.70 -18.07 -10.49
N ALA A 23 12.58 -19.06 -10.32
CA ALA A 23 13.73 -19.28 -11.17
C ALA A 23 13.57 -20.57 -11.99
N VAL A 24 13.43 -20.44 -13.32
CA VAL A 24 13.62 -21.50 -14.33
C VAL A 24 14.41 -20.86 -15.47
N ILE A 25 15.52 -21.49 -15.87
CA ILE A 25 16.60 -20.89 -16.68
C ILE A 25 16.49 -21.41 -18.13
N ASN A 26 16.37 -20.53 -19.12
CA ASN A 26 16.49 -20.88 -20.55
C ASN A 26 17.27 -19.80 -21.32
N ILE A 27 18.56 -20.04 -21.50
CA ILE A 27 19.64 -19.06 -21.75
C ILE A 27 19.51 -18.27 -23.08
N VAL A 28 18.59 -18.63 -23.99
CA VAL A 28 18.33 -17.86 -25.23
C VAL A 28 17.17 -16.86 -25.08
N ASN A 29 16.29 -17.04 -24.08
CA ASN A 29 15.25 -16.07 -23.71
C ASN A 29 15.65 -15.21 -22.49
N ASP A 30 16.81 -15.47 -21.87
CA ASP A 30 17.19 -15.04 -20.52
C ASP A 30 17.84 -13.64 -20.41
N ILE A 31 17.63 -12.78 -21.40
CA ILE A 31 17.92 -11.33 -21.24
C ILE A 31 16.63 -10.55 -20.93
N SER A 32 15.46 -11.10 -21.27
CA SER A 32 14.17 -10.53 -20.90
C SER A 32 13.66 -10.96 -19.52
N ASP A 33 14.27 -11.98 -18.88
CA ASP A 33 13.73 -12.63 -17.68
C ASP A 33 14.56 -12.37 -16.39
N THR A 34 15.36 -11.30 -16.35
CA THR A 34 15.96 -10.84 -15.08
C THR A 34 15.05 -9.82 -14.39
N PRO A 35 14.97 -9.80 -13.04
CA PRO A 35 14.12 -8.84 -12.28
C PRO A 35 14.43 -7.35 -12.53
N TRP A 36 15.54 -7.08 -13.20
CA TRP A 36 16.04 -5.74 -13.51
C TRP A 36 16.26 -5.54 -15.02
N GLY A 37 15.92 -6.52 -15.87
CA GLY A 37 16.24 -6.53 -17.30
C GLY A 37 15.06 -6.40 -18.27
N SER A 38 13.82 -6.31 -17.81
CA SER A 38 12.69 -5.97 -18.68
C SER A 38 11.60 -5.19 -17.95
N PHE A 39 11.91 -3.96 -17.56
CA PHE A 39 10.87 -2.91 -17.66
C PHE A 39 10.80 -2.52 -19.14
N SER A 40 10.21 -3.41 -19.95
CA SER A 40 10.01 -3.15 -21.39
C SER A 40 9.13 -1.90 -21.58
N SER A 41 8.30 -1.59 -20.57
CA SER A 41 7.54 -0.36 -20.48
C SER A 41 7.40 0.17 -19.05
N LEU A 42 7.08 1.48 -18.92
CA LEU A 42 6.67 2.09 -17.65
C LEU A 42 5.44 1.38 -17.03
N GLY A 43 4.62 0.71 -17.84
CA GLY A 43 3.44 -0.03 -17.41
C GLY A 43 3.75 -1.24 -16.54
N ASP A 44 4.83 -1.98 -16.85
CA ASP A 44 5.19 -3.21 -16.13
C ASP A 44 5.72 -2.91 -14.71
N PHE A 45 6.50 -1.84 -14.60
CA PHE A 45 6.96 -1.33 -13.30
C PHE A 45 5.77 -0.91 -12.42
N ILE A 46 4.84 -0.14 -12.99
CA ILE A 46 3.65 0.33 -12.28
C ILE A 46 2.74 -0.84 -11.88
N SER A 47 2.56 -1.85 -12.74
CA SER A 47 1.73 -3.03 -12.47
C SER A 47 2.30 -3.92 -11.36
N THR A 48 3.63 -3.98 -11.23
CA THR A 48 4.27 -4.72 -10.13
C THR A 48 4.17 -3.96 -8.80
N LEU A 49 4.23 -2.63 -8.84
CA LEU A 49 4.26 -1.78 -7.65
C LEU A 49 2.86 -1.48 -7.08
N LEU A 50 1.85 -1.31 -7.94
CA LEU A 50 0.51 -0.91 -7.54
C LEU A 50 -0.14 -1.85 -6.51
N PRO A 51 -0.18 -3.20 -6.71
CA PRO A 51 -0.85 -4.11 -5.78
C PRO A 51 -0.30 -3.98 -4.35
N ASN A 52 1.02 -3.88 -4.27
CA ASN A 52 1.77 -3.69 -3.04
C ASN A 52 1.46 -2.36 -2.33
N ILE A 53 1.33 -1.27 -3.09
CA ILE A 53 0.90 0.03 -2.57
C ILE A 53 -0.53 -0.04 -2.07
N TYR A 54 -1.46 -0.66 -2.79
CA TYR A 54 -2.86 -0.78 -2.36
C TYR A 54 -3.00 -1.50 -1.03
N ILE A 55 -2.29 -2.61 -0.84
CA ILE A 55 -2.26 -3.34 0.44
C ILE A 55 -1.70 -2.45 1.55
N LEU A 56 -0.56 -1.79 1.30
CA LEU A 56 0.08 -0.92 2.28
C LEU A 56 -0.80 0.28 2.66
N SER A 57 -1.44 0.92 1.67
CA SER A 57 -2.38 2.01 1.86
C SER A 57 -3.57 1.58 2.70
N GLY A 58 -4.12 0.38 2.49
CA GLY A 58 -5.19 -0.17 3.32
C GLY A 58 -4.78 -0.31 4.79
N ILE A 59 -3.58 -0.86 5.06
CA ILE A 59 -3.06 -1.03 6.42
C ILE A 59 -2.83 0.31 7.11
N ILE A 60 -2.18 1.26 6.42
CA ILE A 60 -1.88 2.59 6.97
C ILE A 60 -3.17 3.36 7.26
N MET A 61 -4.11 3.35 6.32
CA MET A 61 -5.40 4.01 6.47
C MET A 61 -6.17 3.45 7.66
N PHE A 62 -6.17 2.13 7.84
CA PHE A 62 -6.80 1.47 8.98
C PHE A 62 -6.15 1.90 10.30
N ALA A 63 -4.82 1.95 10.37
CA ALA A 63 -4.11 2.41 11.56
C ALA A 63 -4.44 3.87 11.93
N ILE A 64 -4.53 4.77 10.93
CA ILE A 64 -4.90 6.17 11.14
C ILE A 64 -6.36 6.29 11.58
N PHE A 65 -7.26 5.51 10.97
CA PHE A 65 -8.69 5.53 11.33
C PHE A 65 -8.91 5.12 12.79
N PHE A 66 -8.28 4.03 13.25
CA PHE A 66 -8.38 3.56 14.63
C PHE A 66 -7.72 4.51 15.63
N SER A 67 -6.54 5.04 15.30
CA SER A 67 -5.85 6.00 16.18
C SER A 67 -6.61 7.33 16.28
N GLY A 68 -7.19 7.83 15.17
CA GLY A 68 -8.07 9.00 15.16
C GLY A 68 -9.32 8.78 16.02
N GLY A 69 -10.00 7.64 15.86
CA GLY A 69 -11.15 7.26 16.68
C GLY A 69 -10.82 7.17 18.17
N PHE A 70 -9.70 6.55 18.52
CA PHE A 70 -9.23 6.47 19.91
C PHE A 70 -8.90 7.86 20.49
N MET A 71 -8.37 8.77 19.68
CA MET A 71 -8.05 10.14 20.10
C MET A 71 -9.31 10.96 20.40
N ILE A 72 -10.40 10.75 19.65
CA ILE A 72 -11.72 11.35 19.94
C ILE A 72 -12.24 10.85 21.29
N ILE A 73 -12.22 9.53 21.51
CA ILE A 73 -12.74 8.91 22.74
C ILE A 73 -11.93 9.39 23.96
N SER A 74 -10.60 9.28 23.89
CA SER A 74 -9.71 9.66 24.99
C SER A 74 -9.74 11.17 25.29
N GLY A 75 -9.86 12.02 24.26
CA GLY A 75 -10.06 13.46 24.43
C GLY A 75 -11.39 13.81 25.08
N GLY A 76 -12.47 13.09 24.73
CA GLY A 76 -13.79 13.24 25.35
C GLY A 76 -13.80 12.88 26.84
N THR A 77 -13.07 11.83 27.25
CA THR A 77 -13.00 11.42 28.65
C THR A 77 -12.13 12.32 29.52
N THR A 78 -11.12 12.97 28.95
CA THR A 78 -10.19 13.86 29.69
C THR A 78 -10.57 15.33 29.66
N GLY A 79 -11.61 15.72 28.90
CA GLY A 79 -11.99 17.12 28.70
C GLY A 79 -11.01 17.92 27.84
N ASP A 80 -10.07 17.23 27.18
CA ASP A 80 -9.01 17.85 26.38
C ASP A 80 -9.52 18.10 24.95
N ALA A 81 -10.14 19.27 24.76
CA ALA A 81 -10.77 19.67 23.50
C ALA A 81 -9.82 19.58 22.29
N LYS A 82 -8.51 19.81 22.52
CA LYS A 82 -7.49 19.73 21.48
C LYS A 82 -7.33 18.32 20.92
N LYS A 83 -7.29 17.30 21.78
CA LYS A 83 -7.19 15.89 21.36
C LYS A 83 -8.46 15.45 20.64
N SER A 84 -9.62 15.85 21.14
CA SER A 84 -10.89 15.57 20.47
C SER A 84 -10.92 16.16 19.06
N GLN A 85 -10.46 17.40 18.89
CA GLN A 85 -10.40 18.05 17.59
C GLN A 85 -9.39 17.40 16.64
N GLN A 86 -8.20 17.05 17.13
CA GLN A 86 -7.19 16.30 16.35
C GLN A 86 -7.71 14.94 15.89
N GLY A 87 -8.43 14.22 16.75
CA GLY A 87 -9.04 12.93 16.40
C GLY A 87 -10.10 13.07 15.31
N LYS A 88 -10.94 14.12 15.37
CA LYS A 88 -11.94 14.41 14.33
C LYS A 88 -11.28 14.75 13.00
N GLU A 89 -10.22 15.53 13.04
CA GLU A 89 -9.44 15.87 11.86
C GLU A 89 -8.78 14.63 11.26
N ALA A 90 -8.15 13.78 12.07
CA ALA A 90 -7.56 12.51 11.63
C ALA A 90 -8.61 11.58 10.99
N ALA A 91 -9.80 11.46 11.59
CA ALA A 91 -10.90 10.67 11.02
C ALA A 91 -11.38 11.24 9.67
N THR A 92 -11.42 12.56 9.54
CA THR A 92 -11.79 13.23 8.28
C THR A 92 -10.76 12.94 7.19
N TRP A 93 -9.47 13.10 7.49
CA TRP A 93 -8.38 12.79 6.56
C TRP A 93 -8.34 11.30 6.19
N ALA A 94 -8.58 10.40 7.14
CA ALA A 94 -8.67 8.97 6.87
C ALA A 94 -9.83 8.64 5.93
N THR A 95 -10.98 9.30 6.10
CA THR A 95 -12.15 9.13 5.23
C THR A 95 -11.88 9.65 3.82
N ILE A 96 -11.23 10.81 3.69
CA ILE A 96 -10.83 11.36 2.39
C ILE A 96 -9.82 10.43 1.71
N GLY A 97 -8.81 9.96 2.43
CA GLY A 97 -7.82 9.01 1.92
C GLY A 97 -8.47 7.70 1.45
N PHE A 98 -9.43 7.17 2.20
CA PHE A 98 -10.23 6.02 1.78
C PHE A 98 -10.95 6.28 0.46
N LEU A 99 -11.61 7.43 0.34
CA LEU A 99 -12.37 7.79 -0.85
C LEU A 99 -11.47 7.93 -2.09
N VAL A 100 -10.24 8.43 -1.92
CA VAL A 100 -9.24 8.51 -2.98
C VAL A 100 -8.79 7.13 -3.44
N ILE A 101 -8.46 6.23 -2.52
CA ILE A 101 -8.07 4.84 -2.86
C ILE A 101 -9.24 4.14 -3.56
N PHE A 102 -10.46 4.32 -3.04
CA PHE A 102 -11.67 3.78 -3.63
C PHE A 102 -11.89 4.30 -5.06
N ALA A 103 -11.81 5.61 -5.28
CA ALA A 103 -11.94 6.19 -6.63
C ALA A 103 -10.82 5.71 -7.58
N SER A 104 -9.59 5.57 -7.08
CA SER A 104 -8.46 5.06 -7.86
C SER A 104 -8.70 3.63 -8.35
N TYR A 105 -9.28 2.76 -7.52
CA TYR A 105 -9.65 1.41 -7.92
C TYR A 105 -10.64 1.39 -9.10
N TRP A 106 -11.63 2.29 -9.11
CA TRP A 106 -12.59 2.40 -10.22
C TRP A 106 -11.91 2.82 -11.53
N ILE A 107 -10.93 3.72 -11.47
CA ILE A 107 -10.15 4.11 -12.65
C ILE A 107 -9.39 2.89 -13.20
N LEU A 108 -8.75 2.11 -12.34
CA LEU A 108 -8.03 0.90 -12.76
C LEU A 108 -8.97 -0.15 -13.36
N GLN A 109 -10.19 -0.28 -12.83
CA GLN A 109 -11.20 -1.19 -13.37
C GLN A 109 -11.65 -0.78 -14.78
N ILE A 110 -11.80 0.53 -15.04
CA ILE A 110 -12.13 1.05 -16.37
C ILE A 110 -10.97 0.80 -17.33
N ILE A 111 -9.72 1.05 -16.91
CA ILE A 111 -8.53 0.76 -17.72
C ILE A 111 -8.51 -0.72 -18.10
N LYS A 112 -8.68 -1.62 -17.11
CA LYS A 112 -8.77 -3.07 -17.34
C LYS A 112 -9.89 -3.44 -18.32
N ALA A 113 -11.05 -2.81 -18.24
CA ALA A 113 -12.17 -3.09 -19.13
C ALA A 113 -11.89 -2.70 -20.59
N ILE A 114 -11.09 -1.65 -20.81
CA ILE A 114 -10.76 -1.15 -22.16
C ILE A 114 -9.53 -1.85 -22.73
N THR A 115 -8.48 -2.06 -21.93
CA THR A 115 -7.20 -2.62 -22.38
C THR A 115 -7.13 -4.14 -22.26
N GLY A 116 -7.99 -4.76 -21.44
CA GLY A 116 -7.94 -6.19 -21.12
C GLY A 116 -6.77 -6.59 -20.22
N VAL A 117 -5.91 -5.65 -19.81
CA VAL A 117 -4.74 -5.90 -18.98
C VAL A 117 -5.11 -5.73 -17.51
N ASP A 118 -4.86 -6.76 -16.69
CA ASP A 118 -5.04 -6.67 -15.24
C ASP A 118 -3.76 -6.15 -14.58
N ILE A 119 -3.81 -4.88 -14.17
CA ILE A 119 -2.71 -4.18 -13.50
C ILE A 119 -2.66 -4.51 -12.00
N ILE A 120 -3.78 -5.00 -11.44
CA ILE A 120 -3.91 -5.30 -10.00
C ILE A 120 -3.54 -6.76 -9.72
N HIS A 121 -3.84 -7.65 -10.66
CA HIS A 121 -3.39 -9.04 -10.65
C HIS A 121 -2.77 -9.35 -12.00
N PRO A 122 -1.51 -8.93 -12.24
CA PRO A 122 -0.82 -9.31 -13.46
C PRO A 122 -0.73 -10.84 -13.49
N ASN A 123 -1.38 -11.44 -14.48
CA ASN A 123 -1.23 -12.86 -14.80
C ASN A 123 0.15 -13.04 -15.43
N ILE A 124 1.18 -13.13 -14.60
CA ILE A 124 2.49 -13.67 -14.99
C ILE A 124 2.40 -15.17 -15.17
#